data_AF-G7EHF0-F1
#
_entry.id   AF-G7EHF0-F1
#
_cell.length_a   1.000
_cell.length_b   1.000
_cell.length_c   1.000
_cell.angle_alpha   90.00
_cell.angle_beta   90.00
_cell.angle_gamma   90.00
#
_symmetry.space_group_name_H-M   'P 1'
#
loop_
_entity.id
_entity.type
_entity.pdbx_description
1 polymer ?
#
loop_
_entity_poly.entity_id
_entity_poly.type
_entity_poly.pdbx_seq_one_letter_code
_entity_poly.pdbx_strand_id
1 'polypeptide(L)' 'MAHISIFVGSVNGGAERLSDEVATTIEQAGHTAIVITEASLDDIKKCIAYFNCYLHNRAR' A
#
# COMPACT_ATOMS: atom_id res chain seq x y z
N MET A 1 4.78 14.80 -10.55
CA MET A 1 4.39 13.38 -10.59
C MET A 1 5.24 12.65 -9.57
N ALA A 2 4.64 12.18 -8.47
CA ALA A 2 5.36 11.41 -7.46
C ALA A 2 5.09 9.91 -7.66
N HIS A 3 6.10 9.07 -7.45
CA HIS A 3 5.93 7.62 -7.39
C HIS A 3 5.73 7.22 -5.92
N ILE A 4 4.56 6.66 -5.62
CA ILE A 4 4.16 6.27 -4.27
C ILE A 4 4.01 4.75 -4.24
N SER A 5 4.74 4.11 -3.33
CA SER A 5 4.66 2.66 -3.14
C SER A 5 3.86 2.36 -1.87
N ILE A 6 2.85 1.51 -2.04
CA ILE A 6 1.91 1.11 -0.99
C ILE A 6 2.29 -0.32 -0.61
N PHE A 7 2.67 -0.52 0.64
CA PHE A 7 3.04 -1.84 1.15
C PHE A 7 1.90 -2.37 2.01
N VAL A 8 1.41 -3.55 1.65
CA VAL A 8 0.18 -4.10 2.21
C VAL A 8 0.45 -5.48 2.77
N GLY A 9 0.13 -5.66 4.04
CA GLY A 9 0.04 -6.97 4.67
C GLY A 9 -1.38 -7.17 5.19
N SER A 10 -2.06 -8.22 4.76
CA SER A 10 -3.37 -8.59 5.30
C SER A 10 -3.45 -10.06 5.63
N VAL A 11 -4.06 -10.38 6.76
CA VAL A 11 -4.41 -11.78 7.11
C VAL A 11 -5.74 -12.18 6.47
N ASN A 12 -6.67 -11.22 6.29
CA ASN A 12 -8.05 -11.46 5.86
C ASN A 12 -8.44 -10.67 4.60
N GLY A 13 -7.48 -10.17 3.82
CA GLY A 13 -7.71 -9.41 2.57
C GLY A 13 -8.30 -8.00 2.73
N GLY A 14 -8.71 -7.58 3.93
CA GLY A 14 -9.28 -6.25 4.16
C GLY A 14 -8.32 -5.10 3.84
N ALA A 15 -7.01 -5.30 4.03
CA ALA A 15 -6.01 -4.27 3.75
C ALA A 15 -5.70 -4.17 2.25
N GLU A 16 -5.85 -5.27 1.51
CA GLU A 16 -5.67 -5.29 0.05
C GLU A 16 -6.76 -4.44 -0.61
N ARG A 17 -8.02 -4.66 -0.23
CA ARG A 17 -9.15 -3.89 -0.77
C ARG A 17 -9.02 -2.39 -0.51
N LEU A 18 -8.62 -2.00 0.71
CA LEU A 18 -8.38 -0.59 1.04
C LEU A 18 -7.17 -0.02 0.28
N SER A 19 -6.13 -0.82 0.06
CA SER A 19 -4.96 -0.36 -0.67
C SER A 19 -5.23 -0.07 -2.14
N ASP A 20 -6.15 -0.81 -2.78
CA ASP A 20 -6.60 -0.54 -4.14
C ASP A 20 -7.36 0.80 -4.23
N GLU A 21 -8.21 1.10 -3.24
CA GLU A 21 -8.91 2.39 -3.14
C GLU A 21 -7.93 3.56 -2.95
N VAL A 22 -6.90 3.35 -2.13
CA VAL A 22 -5.81 4.33 -1.93
C VAL A 22 -4.99 4.52 -3.22
N ALA A 23 -4.63 3.44 -3.91
CA ALA A 23 -3.92 3.51 -5.19
C ALA A 23 -4.72 4.31 -6.23
N THR A 24 -6.01 4.00 -6.36
CA THR A 24 -6.94 4.71 -7.26
C THR A 24 -6.99 6.21 -6.93
N THR A 25 -7.04 6.58 -5.66
CA THR A 25 -7.08 7.99 -5.22
C THR A 25 -5.77 8.72 -5.56
N ILE A 26 -4.64 8.05 -5.38
CA ILE A 26 -3.31 8.60 -5.72
C ILE A 26 -3.17 8.78 -7.23
N GLU A 27 -3.64 7.83 -8.03
CA GLU A 27 -3.66 7.94 -9.49
C GLU A 27 -4.55 9.08 -9.97
N GLN A 28 -5.74 9.24 -9.37
CA GLN A 28 -6.64 10.37 -9.64
C GLN A 28 -6.03 11.73 -9.27
N ALA A 29 -5.15 11.77 -8.28
CA ALA A 29 -4.40 12.98 -7.92
C ALA A 29 -3.25 13.31 -8.90
N GLY A 30 -3.06 12.51 -9.97
CA GLY A 30 -1.98 12.70 -10.94
C GLY A 30 -0.62 12.23 -10.40
N HIS A 31 -0.63 11.20 -9.56
CA HIS A 31 0.57 10.51 -9.08
C HIS A 31 0.56 9.05 -9.56
N THR A 32 1.68 8.35 -9.43
CA THR A 32 1.75 6.93 -9.77
C THR A 32 1.75 6.13 -8.48
N ALA A 33 0.82 5.18 -8.34
CA ALA A 33 0.75 4.28 -7.20
C ALA A 33 1.19 2.87 -7.61
N ILE A 34 1.89 2.16 -6.73
CA ILE A 34 2.20 0.73 -6.89
C ILE A 34 1.87 0.02 -5.59
N VAL A 35 1.01 -0.99 -5.64
CA VAL A 35 0.67 -1.83 -4.48
C VAL A 35 1.60 -3.05 -4.47
N ILE A 36 2.26 -3.28 -3.33
CA ILE A 36 3.20 -4.37 -3.10
C ILE A 36 2.69 -5.19 -1.90
N THR A 37 2.26 -6.43 -2.17
CA THR A 37 1.69 -7.35 -1.18
C THR A 37 2.73 -8.29 -0.56
N GLU A 38 3.83 -8.57 -1.26
CA GLU A 38 4.96 -9.36 -0.77
C GLU A 38 6.24 -8.52 -0.83
N ALA A 39 6.39 -7.61 0.13
CA ALA A 39 7.52 -6.68 0.17
C ALA A 39 8.82 -7.39 0.59
N SER A 40 9.87 -7.30 -0.24
CA SER A 40 11.22 -7.61 0.22
C SER A 40 11.86 -6.39 0.90
N LEU A 41 12.89 -6.62 1.72
CA LEU A 41 13.68 -5.53 2.32
C LEU A 41 14.32 -4.61 1.27
N ASP A 42 14.62 -5.12 0.08
CA ASP A 42 15.18 -4.33 -1.01
C ASP A 42 14.14 -3.43 -1.69
N ASP A 43 12.88 -3.85 -1.75
CA ASP A 43 11.77 -3.01 -2.24
C ASP A 43 11.50 -1.86 -1.29
N ILE A 44 11.56 -2.14 0.01
CA ILE A 44 11.44 -1.11 1.04
C ILE A 44 12.54 -0.08 0.83
N LYS A 45 13.82 -0.49 0.75
CA LYS A 45 14.94 0.47 0.62
C LYS A 45 14.89 1.40 -0.61
N LYS A 46 14.16 1.04 -1.66
CA LYS A 46 14.05 1.83 -2.90
C LYS A 46 12.90 2.84 -2.88
N CYS A 47 12.00 2.76 -1.91
CA CYS A 47 10.81 3.62 -1.87
C CYS A 47 11.08 4.95 -1.16
N ILE A 48 10.54 6.03 -1.73
CA ILE A 48 10.73 7.41 -1.22
C ILE A 48 9.60 7.78 -0.23
N ALA A 49 8.43 7.17 -0.34
CA ALA A 49 7.28 7.35 0.55
C ALA A 49 6.59 6.00 0.82
N TYR A 50 6.23 5.76 2.08
CA TYR A 50 5.63 4.50 2.53
C TYR A 50 4.24 4.76 3.09
N PHE A 51 3.24 4.06 2.56
CA PHE A 51 1.94 3.90 3.21
C PHE A 51 1.85 2.46 3.71
N ASN A 52 1.96 2.27 5.03
CA ASN A 52 1.80 0.97 5.65
C ASN A 52 0.36 0.83 6.15
N CYS A 53 -0.44 0.03 5.46
CA CYS A 53 -1.80 -0.27 5.88
C CYS A 53 -1.79 -1.55 6.73
N TYR A 54 -1.61 -1.40 8.05
CA TYR A 54 -1.72 -2.52 8.98
C TYR A 54 -3.14 -2.57 9.55
N LEU A 55 -4.01 -3.38 8.96
CA LEU A 55 -5.32 -3.68 9.56
C LEU A 55 -5.14 -4.68 10.70
N HIS A 56 -4.92 -4.15 11.90
CA HIS A 56 -5.01 -4.93 13.14
C HIS A 56 -6.48 -5.31 13.35
N ASN A 57 -6.81 -6.54 12.97
CA ASN A 57 -8.14 -7.10 13.19
C ASN A 57 -8.35 -7.21 14.71
N ARG A 58 -9.03 -6.24 15.34
CA ARG A 58 -9.56 -6.44 16.69
C ARG A 58 -10.68 -7.47 16.57
N ALA A 59 -10.31 -8.74 16.72
CA ALA A 59 -11.25 -9.80 17.00
C ALA A 59 -12.09 -9.39 18.22
N ARG A 60 -13.36 -9.09 17.97
CA ARG A 60 -14.43 -9.15 18.97
C ARG A 60 -15.63 -9.80 18.29
#